data_AF-A0A7V9T7B2-F1
#
_entry.id   AF-A0A7V9T7B2-F1
#
_cell.length_a   1.000
_cell.length_b   1.000
_cell.length_c   1.000
_cell.angle_alpha   90.00
_cell.angle_beta   90.00
_cell.angle_gamma   90.00
#
_symmetry.space_group_name_H-M   'P 1'
#
loop_
_entity.id
_entity.type
_entity.pdbx_description
1 polymer ?
#
loop_
_entity_poly.entity_id
_entity_poly.type
_entity_poly.pdbx_seq_one_letter_code
_entity_poly.pdbx_strand_id
1 'polypeptide(L)' 'MATLTSDQVQDLDCYAFLAVLGKRVIHPGGRASTDRLLELAAVSEGEKVLDIGCGVGTTAIRLAQEYGPQVVAADIAR' A
#
# COMPACT_ATOMS: atom_id res chain seq x y z
N MET A 1 -24.58 5.18 -3.87
CA MET A 1 -23.75 3.99 -3.53
C MET A 1 -24.69 2.80 -3.51
N ALA A 2 -24.32 1.70 -4.18
CA ALA A 2 -25.07 0.46 -4.05
C ALA A 2 -24.82 -0.14 -2.66
N THR A 3 -25.87 -0.53 -1.96
CA THR A 3 -25.76 -1.22 -0.67
C THR A 3 -25.51 -2.70 -0.92
N LEU A 4 -24.48 -3.26 -0.30
CA LEU A 4 -24.18 -4.69 -0.35
C LEU A 4 -24.92 -5.43 0.77
N THR A 5 -25.36 -6.66 0.47
CA THR A 5 -25.84 -7.62 1.46
C THR A 5 -24.67 -8.20 2.26
N SER A 6 -24.95 -8.83 3.41
CA SER A 6 -23.92 -9.48 4.23
C SER A 6 -23.17 -10.57 3.46
N ASP A 7 -23.86 -11.37 2.66
CA ASP A 7 -23.25 -12.45 1.87
C ASP A 7 -22.29 -11.85 0.82
N GLN A 8 -22.72 -10.81 0.11
CA GLN A 8 -21.86 -10.10 -0.85
C GLN A 8 -20.62 -9.48 -0.21
N VAL A 9 -20.69 -9.05 1.06
CA VAL A 9 -19.54 -8.52 1.80
C VAL A 9 -18.55 -9.63 2.16
N GLN A 10 -19.03 -10.83 2.48
CA GLN A 10 -18.18 -11.98 2.83
C GLN A 10 -17.37 -12.49 1.63
N ASP A 11 -17.89 -12.30 0.41
CA ASP A 11 -17.22 -12.70 -0.83
C ASP A 11 -16.13 -11.71 -1.30
N LEU A 12 -16.00 -10.53 -0.66
CA LEU A 12 -14.97 -9.55 -1.02
C LEU A 12 -13.61 -9.94 -0.44
N ASP A 13 -12.55 -9.76 -1.24
CA ASP A 13 -11.21 -9.70 -0.67
C ASP A 13 -11.03 -8.45 0.21
N CYS A 14 -9.96 -8.42 1.01
CA CYS A 14 -9.72 -7.35 1.95
C CYS A 14 -9.56 -5.97 1.29
N TYR A 15 -8.99 -5.88 0.08
CA TYR A 15 -8.83 -4.63 -0.64
C TYR A 15 -10.15 -4.12 -1.18
N ALA A 16 -10.95 -5.00 -1.80
CA ALA A 16 -12.28 -4.67 -2.31
C ALA A 16 -13.21 -4.24 -1.19
N PHE A 17 -13.17 -4.94 -0.05
CA PHE A 17 -13.92 -4.56 1.14
C PHE A 17 -13.54 -3.16 1.64
N LEU A 18 -12.25 -2.88 1.81
CA LEU A 18 -11.77 -1.57 2.27
C LEU A 18 -12.08 -0.46 1.26
N ALA A 19 -12.02 -0.74 -0.04
CA ALA A 19 -12.40 0.18 -1.10
C ALA A 19 -13.89 0.54 -1.07
N VAL A 20 -14.78 -0.44 -0.81
CA VAL A 20 -16.23 -0.19 -0.62
C VAL A 20 -16.47 0.73 0.59
N LEU A 21 -15.67 0.60 1.64
CA LEU A 21 -15.68 1.50 2.80
C LEU A 21 -15.05 2.88 2.52
N GLY A 22 -14.63 3.15 1.28
CA GLY A 22 -14.06 4.41 0.85
C GLY A 22 -12.59 4.60 1.24
N LYS A 23 -11.88 3.55 1.67
CA LYS A 23 -10.45 3.63 1.96
C LYS A 23 -9.64 3.70 0.66
N ARG A 24 -8.76 4.70 0.59
CA ARG A 24 -7.79 4.88 -0.51
C ARG A 24 -6.36 4.54 -0.11
N VAL A 25 -6.08 4.59 1.20
CA VAL A 25 -4.81 4.20 1.82
C VAL A 25 -5.18 3.37 3.03
N ILE A 26 -4.61 2.17 3.11
CA ILE A 26 -4.92 1.19 4.16
C ILE A 26 -3.83 1.10 5.23
N HIS A 27 -2.72 1.84 5.06
CA HIS A 27 -1.65 1.91 6.06
C HIS A 27 -2.19 2.52 7.36
N PRO A 28 -1.89 1.95 8.53
CA PRO A 28 -2.18 2.59 9.81
C PRO A 28 -1.61 4.01 9.86
N GLY A 29 -2.45 4.99 10.21
CA GLY A 29 -2.09 6.42 10.17
C GLY A 29 -2.06 7.05 8.77
N GLY A 30 -2.37 6.29 7.72
CA GLY A 30 -2.50 6.76 6.36
C GLY A 30 -1.18 7.19 5.73
N ARG A 31 -1.27 8.10 4.75
CA ARG A 31 -0.11 8.55 3.97
C ARG A 31 0.92 9.29 4.81
N ALA A 32 0.49 10.12 5.75
CA ALA A 32 1.39 10.87 6.63
C ALA A 32 2.31 9.95 7.45
N SER A 33 1.80 8.83 7.95
CA SER A 33 2.63 7.83 8.65
C SER A 33 3.58 7.11 7.71
N THR A 34 3.17 6.86 6.45
CA THR A 34 4.07 6.31 5.42
C THR A 34 5.22 7.28 5.15
N ASP A 35 4.91 8.57 4.98
CA ASP A 35 5.90 9.63 4.73
C ASP A 35 6.90 9.71 5.88
N ARG A 36 6.40 9.71 7.11
CA ARG A 36 7.26 9.74 8.30
C ARG A 36 8.15 8.50 8.42
N LEU A 37 7.64 7.32 8.05
CA LEU A 37 8.42 6.10 8.03
C LEU A 37 9.56 6.17 7.00
N LEU A 38 9.28 6.69 5.80
CA LEU A 38 10.28 6.84 4.74
C LEU A 38 11.38 7.86 5.13
N GLU A 39 11.01 8.96 5.77
CA GLU A 39 11.98 9.92 6.32
C GLU A 39 12.90 9.27 7.36
N LEU A 40 12.34 8.46 8.26
CA LEU A 40 13.10 7.75 9.28
C LEU A 40 14.02 6.67 8.69
N ALA A 41 13.57 6.01 7.62
CA ALA A 41 14.35 5.00 6.92
C ALA A 41 15.54 5.60 6.16
N ALA A 42 15.48 6.89 5.80
CA ALA A 42 16.55 7.63 5.13
C ALA A 42 17.08 6.93 3.87
N VAL A 43 16.16 6.35 3.08
CA VAL A 43 16.48 5.62 1.85
C VAL A 43 17.19 6.52 0.85
N SER A 44 18.27 6.00 0.27
CA SER A 44 19.14 6.73 -0.66
C SER A 44 19.24 6.03 -2.03
N GLU A 45 19.70 6.79 -3.02
CA GLU A 45 19.91 6.30 -4.38
C GLU A 45 20.90 5.11 -4.39
N GLY A 46 20.60 4.10 -5.22
CA GLY A 46 21.46 2.91 -5.35
C GLY A 46 21.29 1.84 -4.26
N GLU A 47 20.50 2.11 -3.22
CA GLU A 47 20.12 1.11 -2.23
C GLU A 47 19.10 0.10 -2.78
N LYS A 48 18.94 -1.02 -2.07
CA LYS A 48 17.92 -2.04 -2.37
C LYS A 48 16.86 -2.03 -1.29
N VAL A 49 15.60 -1.89 -1.70
CA VAL A 49 14.45 -1.86 -0.79
C VAL A 49 13.51 -3.02 -1.10
N LEU A 50 12.96 -3.63 -0.04
CA LEU A 50 11.93 -4.65 -0.11
C LEU A 50 10.64 -4.12 0.54
N ASP A 51 9.58 -3.98 -0.25
CA ASP A 51 8.24 -3.55 0.19
C ASP A 51 7.32 -4.78 0.31
N ILE A 52 7.04 -5.22 1.54
CA ILE A 52 6.20 -6.41 1.84
C ILE A 52 4.80 -5.97 2.22
N GLY A 53 3.80 -6.60 1.60
CA GLY A 53 2.40 -6.16 1.76
C GLY A 53 2.14 -4.88 0.97
N CYS A 54 2.78 -4.75 -0.20
CA CYS A 54 2.79 -3.52 -0.99
C CYS A 54 1.40 -3.14 -1.56
N GLY A 55 0.43 -4.06 -1.50
CA GLY A 55 -0.86 -3.96 -2.19
C GLY A 55 -0.65 -3.66 -3.66
N VAL A 56 -1.27 -2.58 -4.14
CA VAL A 56 -1.12 -2.09 -5.52
C VAL A 56 0.22 -1.39 -5.81
N GLY A 57 1.15 -1.35 -4.85
CA GLY A 57 2.54 -0.93 -5.05
C GLY A 57 2.78 0.59 -5.04
N THR A 58 1.83 1.41 -4.58
CA THR A 58 1.96 2.88 -4.62
C THR A 58 3.17 3.41 -3.84
N THR A 59 3.53 2.79 -2.71
CA THR A 59 4.72 3.14 -1.94
C THR A 59 5.99 2.76 -2.68
N ALA A 60 6.09 1.52 -3.18
CA ALA A 60 7.23 1.05 -3.97
C ALA A 60 7.50 1.91 -5.23
N ILE A 61 6.46 2.24 -5.99
CA ILE A 61 6.56 3.12 -7.17
C ILE A 61 7.12 4.48 -6.77
N ARG A 62 6.57 5.06 -5.70
CA ARG A 62 7.01 6.35 -5.21
C ARG A 62 8.47 6.35 -4.74
N LEU A 63 8.88 5.31 -4.01
CA LEU A 63 10.26 5.11 -3.60
C LEU A 63 11.21 5.15 -4.80
N ALA A 64 10.92 4.34 -5.82
CA ALA A 64 11.73 4.27 -7.04
C ALA A 64 11.79 5.61 -7.79
N GLN A 65 10.69 6.39 -7.82
CA GLN A 65 10.61 7.66 -8.53
C GLN A 65 11.25 8.84 -7.78
N GLU A 66 11.08 8.91 -6.46
CA GLU A 66 11.49 10.06 -5.65
C GLU A 66 12.89 9.90 -5.04
N TYR A 67 13.34 8.68 -4.76
CA TYR A 67 14.58 8.41 -4.02
C TYR A 67 15.64 7.66 -4.83
N GLY A 68 15.26 7.03 -5.96
CA GLY A 68 16.17 6.28 -6.83
C GLY A 68 16.73 4.91 -6.33
N PRO A 69 16.17 4.21 -5.31
CA PRO A 69 16.61 2.86 -4.97
C PRO A 69 16.09 1.83 -5.98
N GLN A 70 16.70 0.65 -6.00
CA GLN A 70 16.13 -0.54 -6.60
C GLN A 70 15.07 -1.13 -5.65
N VAL A 71 13.81 -1.15 -6.06
CA VAL A 71 12.71 -1.64 -5.22
C VAL A 71 12.22 -3.00 -5.71
N VAL A 72 12.11 -3.96 -4.79
CA VAL A 72 11.34 -5.20 -4.97
C VAL A 72 10.09 -5.09 -4.12
N ALA A 73 8.92 -5.35 -4.70
CA ALA A 73 7.64 -5.30 -4.01
C ALA A 73 6.98 -6.68 -4.08
N ALA A 74 6.40 -7.12 -2.96
CA ALA A 74 5.71 -8.39 -2.89
C ALA A 74 4.44 -8.28 -2.03
N ASP A 75 3.36 -8.88 -2.52
CA ASP A 75 2.12 -9.04 -1.78
C ASP A 75 1.67 -10.50 -1.85
N ILE A 76 0.90 -10.92 -0.85
CA ILE A 76 0.30 -12.26 -0.81
C ILE A 76 -1.01 -12.32 -1.59
N ALA A 77 -1.67 -11.18 -1.77
CA ALA A 77 -2.87 -11.10 -2.57
C ALA A 77 -2.56 -11.39 -4.05
N ARG A 78 -3.49 -12.10 -4.67
CA ARG A 78 -3.43 -12.51 -6.08
C ARG A 78 -3.89 -11.43 -7.02
#